data_AF-A0A2W7G543-F1
#
_entry.id   AF-A0A2W7G543-F1
#
_cell.length_a   1.000
_cell.length_b   1.000
_cell.length_c   1.000
_cell.angle_alpha   90.00
_cell.angle_beta   90.00
_cell.angle_gamma   90.00
#
_symmetry.space_group_name_H-M   'P 1'
#
loop_
_entity.id
_entity.type
_entity.pdbx_description
1 polymer ?
#
loop_
_entity_poly.entity_id
_entity_poly.type
_entity_poly.pdbx_seq_one_letter_code
_entity_poly.pdbx_strand_id
1 'polypeptide(L)'
;MIKARILSILGLGLITTPMVTVSCFQRVSINPGAYSGSSNFQANKILNPSQLEEIKKAHSFKLSNEGRKKSREEINKIFDEIVANAKNNFNEVESNPNFKKYFLFEKADSIKFPYLKGNHIIEYKILREDRNGKPAIQYTVWCLDRIQNGKRLTEAIEPVFLDLPW
;
A
#
# COMPACT_ATOMS: atom_id res chain seq x y z
N MET A 1 -3.42 -38.61 -61.15
CA MET A 1 -4.77 -38.65 -60.56
C MET A 1 -4.80 -39.74 -59.50
N ILE A 2 -4.91 -39.38 -58.21
CA ILE A 2 -5.55 -40.16 -57.14
C ILE A 2 -5.91 -39.13 -56.07
N LYS A 3 -7.22 -39.02 -55.80
CA LYS A 3 -7.82 -38.22 -54.72
C LYS A 3 -7.93 -39.11 -53.49
N ALA A 4 -7.49 -38.64 -52.33
CA ALA A 4 -7.89 -39.18 -51.02
C ALA A 4 -7.93 -37.99 -50.05
N ARG A 5 -9.11 -37.40 -49.86
CA ARG A 5 -10.06 -37.67 -48.75
C ARG A 5 -9.53 -37.21 -47.38
N ILE A 6 -9.91 -35.97 -47.12
CA ILE A 6 -10.21 -35.31 -45.84
C ILE A 6 -10.49 -36.32 -44.72
N LEU A 7 -9.72 -36.24 -43.63
CA LEU A 7 -10.11 -36.73 -42.33
C LEU A 7 -10.26 -35.52 -41.40
N SER A 8 -11.50 -35.17 -41.11
CA SER A 8 -11.87 -34.20 -40.08
C SER A 8 -11.56 -34.79 -38.71
N ILE A 9 -10.66 -34.16 -37.95
CA ILE A 9 -10.51 -34.41 -36.52
C ILE A 9 -11.20 -33.25 -35.79
N LEU A 10 -12.46 -33.49 -35.43
CA LEU A 10 -13.12 -32.80 -34.31
C LEU A 10 -12.47 -33.32 -33.02
N GLY A 11 -11.98 -32.43 -32.16
CA GLY A 11 -11.35 -32.85 -30.91
C GLY A 11 -11.08 -31.73 -29.91
N LEU A 12 -12.12 -31.38 -29.16
CA LEU A 12 -12.14 -30.77 -27.81
C LEU A 12 -11.27 -29.53 -27.56
N GLY A 13 -11.91 -28.36 -27.62
CA GLY A 13 -11.47 -27.18 -26.88
C GLY A 13 -11.65 -27.41 -25.38
N LEU A 14 -10.56 -27.69 -24.67
CA LEU A 14 -10.48 -27.54 -23.22
C LEU A 14 -10.32 -26.05 -22.91
N ILE A 15 -11.41 -25.42 -22.49
CA ILE A 15 -11.39 -24.09 -21.88
C ILE A 15 -10.70 -24.25 -20.51
N THR A 16 -9.40 -24.01 -20.44
CA THR A 16 -8.70 -23.87 -19.16
C THR A 16 -9.03 -22.50 -18.60
N THR A 17 -10.00 -22.42 -17.70
CA THR A 17 -10.12 -21.25 -16.82
C THR A 17 -8.95 -21.29 -15.83
N PRO A 18 -8.20 -20.20 -15.63
CA PRO A 18 -7.26 -20.14 -14.53
C PRO A 18 -8.03 -20.15 -13.22
N MET A 19 -7.90 -21.22 -12.44
CA MET A 19 -8.29 -21.22 -11.04
C MET A 19 -7.40 -20.24 -10.30
N VAL A 20 -7.95 -19.08 -9.93
CA VAL A 20 -7.34 -18.21 -8.93
C VAL A 20 -7.59 -18.86 -7.58
N THR A 21 -6.62 -19.62 -7.08
CA THR A 21 -6.65 -20.07 -5.68
C THR A 21 -6.24 -18.90 -4.80
N VAL A 22 -7.21 -18.26 -4.15
CA VAL A 22 -6.93 -17.38 -3.01
C VAL A 22 -6.50 -18.27 -1.85
N SER A 23 -5.21 -18.26 -1.52
CA SER A 23 -4.71 -18.87 -0.29
C SER A 23 -5.19 -18.04 0.89
N CYS A 24 -6.35 -18.38 1.44
CA CYS A 24 -6.74 -17.95 2.77
C CYS A 24 -5.77 -18.57 3.78
N PHE A 25 -4.94 -17.73 4.40
CA PHE A 25 -4.20 -18.09 5.60
C PHE A 25 -5.13 -18.82 6.56
N GLN A 26 -4.71 -20.02 6.95
CA GLN A 26 -5.39 -20.90 7.88
C GLN A 26 -5.64 -20.15 9.19
N ARG A 27 -6.89 -19.71 9.42
CA ARG A 27 -7.27 -19.15 10.72
C ARG A 27 -7.21 -20.29 11.72
N VAL A 28 -6.25 -20.23 12.63
CA VAL A 28 -6.27 -21.02 13.87
C VAL A 28 -7.63 -20.78 14.52
N SER A 29 -8.45 -21.82 14.61
CA SER A 29 -9.75 -21.77 15.28
C SER A 29 -9.51 -21.60 16.77
N ILE A 30 -9.63 -20.37 17.27
CA ILE A 30 -9.67 -20.12 18.70
C ILE A 30 -11.09 -20.47 19.16
N ASN A 31 -11.18 -21.47 20.02
CA ASN A 31 -12.41 -21.95 20.65
C ASN A 31 -13.14 -20.76 21.33
N PRO A 32 -14.40 -20.44 20.99
CA PRO A 32 -15.08 -19.27 21.54
C PRO A 32 -15.61 -19.48 22.97
N GLY A 33 -15.31 -20.61 23.61
CA GLY A 33 -15.88 -21.00 24.91
C GLY A 33 -15.24 -20.37 26.15
N ALA A 34 -14.31 -19.42 26.02
CA ALA A 34 -13.50 -18.96 27.17
C ALA A 34 -13.44 -17.44 27.36
N TYR A 35 -14.50 -16.68 27.09
CA TYR A 35 -14.60 -15.28 27.57
C TYR A 35 -16.08 -14.88 27.76
N SER A 36 -16.72 -15.43 28.79
CA SER A 36 -17.95 -14.84 29.34
C SER A 36 -17.57 -13.82 30.41
N GLY A 37 -17.57 -12.54 30.07
CA GLY A 37 -17.39 -11.49 31.06
C GLY A 37 -16.96 -10.15 30.45
N SER A 38 -17.88 -9.19 30.47
CA SER A 38 -17.73 -7.78 30.12
C SER A 38 -18.07 -7.40 28.68
N SER A 39 -19.35 -7.08 28.51
CA SER A 39 -19.91 -6.25 27.46
C SER A 39 -19.22 -4.88 27.44
N ASN A 40 -18.20 -4.74 26.57
CA ASN A 40 -17.75 -3.53 25.88
C ASN A 40 -16.40 -3.72 25.15
N PHE A 41 -15.94 -4.96 24.94
CA PHE A 41 -14.90 -5.23 23.95
C PHE A 41 -15.51 -5.02 22.55
N GLN A 42 -15.31 -3.84 21.96
CA GLN A 42 -15.48 -3.69 20.51
C GLN A 42 -14.61 -4.75 19.85
N ALA A 43 -15.24 -5.73 19.22
CA ALA A 43 -14.55 -6.82 18.58
C ALA A 43 -13.59 -6.28 17.50
N ASN A 44 -12.29 -6.25 17.85
CA ASN A 44 -11.13 -6.50 17.01
C ASN A 44 -11.42 -6.54 15.50
N LYS A 45 -11.52 -5.39 14.84
CA LYS A 45 -11.68 -5.34 13.39
C LYS A 45 -10.35 -5.06 12.74
N ILE A 46 -9.65 -6.15 12.42
CA ILE A 46 -8.70 -6.16 11.31
C ILE A 46 -9.40 -5.49 10.12
N LEU A 47 -8.69 -4.60 9.44
CA LEU A 47 -9.21 -3.90 8.28
C LEU A 47 -9.55 -4.91 7.18
N ASN A 48 -10.76 -4.78 6.64
CA ASN A 48 -11.16 -5.60 5.50
C ASN A 48 -10.51 -5.09 4.21
N PRO A 49 -10.48 -5.90 3.14
CA PRO A 49 -9.84 -5.52 1.88
C PRO A 49 -10.38 -4.21 1.27
N SER A 50 -11.68 -3.91 1.39
CA SER A 50 -12.25 -2.66 0.87
C SER A 50 -11.70 -1.44 1.62
N GLN A 51 -11.57 -1.54 2.95
CA GLN A 51 -11.00 -0.47 3.78
C GLN A 51 -9.53 -0.22 3.47
N LEU A 52 -8.76 -1.30 3.20
CA LEU A 52 -7.38 -1.19 2.77
C LEU A 52 -7.25 -0.53 1.39
N GLU A 53 -8.14 -0.87 0.44
CA GLU A 53 -8.20 -0.22 -0.87
C GLU A 53 -8.60 1.25 -0.78
N GLU A 54 -9.52 1.62 0.11
CA GLU A 54 -9.86 3.02 0.37
C GLU A 54 -8.68 3.80 0.93
N ILE A 55 -7.95 3.24 1.91
CA ILE A 55 -6.71 3.83 2.44
C ILE A 55 -5.69 4.00 1.31
N LYS A 56 -5.50 2.99 0.48
CA LYS A 56 -4.57 3.04 -0.66
C LYS A 56 -4.89 4.19 -1.61
N LYS A 57 -6.16 4.32 -2.00
CA LYS A 57 -6.64 5.37 -2.91
C LYS A 57 -6.56 6.78 -2.31
N ALA A 58 -6.54 6.89 -0.99
CA ALA A 58 -6.43 8.17 -0.29
C ALA A 58 -5.02 8.76 -0.30
N HIS A 59 -4.01 7.95 -0.61
CA HIS A 59 -2.64 8.42 -0.71
C HIS A 59 -2.33 8.91 -2.12
N SER A 60 -1.66 10.04 -2.21
CA SER A 60 -1.21 10.59 -3.49
C SER A 60 0.10 11.32 -3.29
N PHE A 61 1.08 11.07 -4.16
CA PHE A 61 2.37 11.76 -4.15
C PHE A 61 2.63 12.38 -5.52
N LYS A 62 2.62 13.71 -5.60
CA LYS A 62 2.65 14.46 -6.85
C LYS A 62 3.60 15.65 -6.77
N LEU A 63 4.00 16.17 -7.93
CA LEU A 63 4.69 17.45 -8.02
C LEU A 63 3.72 18.62 -7.84
N SER A 64 4.15 19.63 -7.07
CA SER A 64 3.50 20.94 -7.02
C SER A 64 3.67 21.69 -8.34
N ASN A 65 3.01 22.84 -8.48
CA ASN A 65 3.21 23.71 -9.64
C ASN A 65 4.67 24.16 -9.80
N GLU A 66 5.38 24.40 -8.69
CA GLU A 66 6.82 24.72 -8.73
C GLU A 66 7.66 23.49 -9.05
N GLY A 67 7.29 22.31 -8.55
CA GLY A 67 7.95 21.05 -8.88
C GLY A 67 7.86 20.72 -10.38
N ARG A 68 6.71 20.97 -11.01
CA ARG A 68 6.51 20.71 -12.45
C ARG A 68 7.35 21.60 -13.37
N LYS A 69 7.90 22.71 -12.88
CA LYS A 69 8.80 23.59 -13.65
C LYS A 69 10.23 23.07 -13.69
N LYS A 70 10.55 22.03 -12.92
CA LYS A 70 11.90 21.47 -12.76
C LYS A 70 12.09 20.25 -13.64
N SER A 71 13.34 20.03 -14.08
CA SER A 71 13.68 18.78 -14.76
C SER A 71 13.57 17.60 -13.78
N ARG A 72 13.50 16.39 -14.33
CA ARG A 72 13.49 15.17 -13.52
C ARG A 72 14.74 15.05 -12.65
N GLU A 73 15.89 15.41 -13.19
CA GLU A 73 17.19 15.38 -12.51
C GLU A 73 17.22 16.37 -11.35
N GLU A 74 16.69 17.58 -11.55
CA GLU A 74 16.55 18.56 -10.48
C GLU A 74 15.61 18.07 -9.37
N ILE A 75 14.47 17.48 -9.74
CA ILE A 75 13.51 16.92 -8.77
C ILE A 75 14.14 15.80 -7.95
N ASN A 76 14.84 14.89 -8.60
CA ASN A 76 15.56 13.83 -7.92
C ASN A 76 16.59 14.43 -6.97
N LYS A 77 17.46 15.33 -7.44
CA LYS A 77 18.47 15.97 -6.59
C LYS A 77 17.86 16.67 -5.36
N ILE A 78 16.77 17.40 -5.53
CA ILE A 78 16.06 18.06 -4.42
C ILE A 78 15.55 17.03 -3.42
N PHE A 79 14.91 15.95 -3.90
CA PHE A 79 14.42 14.88 -3.04
C PHE A 79 15.55 14.22 -2.26
N ASP A 80 16.68 14.01 -2.93
CA ASP A 80 17.88 13.38 -2.37
C ASP A 80 18.47 14.18 -1.22
N GLU A 81 18.58 15.50 -1.41
CA GLU A 81 19.03 16.45 -0.39
C GLU A 81 18.08 16.48 0.81
N ILE A 82 16.76 16.44 0.56
CA ILE A 82 15.76 16.39 1.64
C ILE A 82 15.93 15.12 2.47
N VAL A 83 16.05 13.96 1.82
CA VAL A 83 16.21 12.66 2.50
C VAL A 83 17.50 12.59 3.30
N ALA A 84 18.61 13.06 2.72
CA ALA A 84 19.91 13.09 3.40
C ALA A 84 19.88 13.95 4.67
N ASN A 85 19.23 15.12 4.61
CA ASN A 85 19.11 16.02 5.75
C ASN A 85 18.19 15.48 6.84
N ALA A 86 17.12 14.77 6.45
CA ALA A 86 16.10 14.26 7.37
C ALA A 86 16.45 12.91 8.02
N LYS A 87 17.62 12.32 7.71
CA LYS A 87 18.09 11.04 8.28
C LYS A 87 17.03 9.92 8.26
N ASN A 88 16.24 9.84 7.18
CA ASN A 88 15.11 8.91 7.01
C ASN A 88 13.93 9.08 7.98
N ASN A 89 13.83 10.19 8.70
CA ASN A 89 12.66 10.56 9.49
C ASN A 89 11.62 11.27 8.62
N PHE A 90 10.48 10.63 8.36
CA PHE A 90 9.46 11.22 7.51
C PHE A 90 8.88 12.53 8.07
N ASN A 91 8.79 12.69 9.38
CA ASN A 91 8.27 13.94 9.97
C ASN A 91 9.18 15.13 9.65
N GLU A 92 10.50 14.90 9.63
CA GLU A 92 11.48 15.92 9.23
C GLU A 92 11.34 16.25 7.74
N VAL A 93 11.13 15.24 6.89
CA VAL A 93 10.86 15.44 5.46
C VAL A 93 9.58 16.25 5.24
N GLU A 94 8.46 15.86 5.87
CA GLU A 94 7.17 16.54 5.74
C GLU A 94 7.27 18.00 6.21
N SER A 95 8.13 18.27 7.21
CA SER A 95 8.38 19.62 7.72
C SER A 95 9.31 20.47 6.82
N ASN A 96 10.09 19.84 5.93
CA ASN A 96 11.12 20.51 5.14
C ASN A 96 10.51 21.54 4.16
N PRO A 97 11.02 22.79 4.12
CA PRO A 97 10.50 23.82 3.23
C PRO A 97 10.55 23.45 1.74
N ASN A 98 11.62 22.79 1.28
CA ASN A 98 11.73 22.34 -0.10
C ASN A 98 10.75 21.21 -0.39
N PHE A 99 10.51 20.31 0.57
CA PHE A 99 9.52 19.27 0.40
C PHE A 99 8.13 19.88 0.14
N LYS A 100 7.69 20.79 1.00
CA LYS A 100 6.41 21.51 0.86
C LYS A 100 6.31 22.36 -0.41
N LYS A 101 7.45 22.90 -0.87
CA LYS A 101 7.51 23.74 -2.07
C LYS A 101 7.35 22.93 -3.34
N TYR A 102 8.03 21.79 -3.46
CA TYR A 102 8.14 21.05 -4.72
C TYR A 102 7.23 19.83 -4.80
N PHE A 103 6.76 19.31 -3.67
CA PHE A 103 5.99 18.08 -3.59
C PHE A 103 4.67 18.28 -2.84
N LEU A 104 3.67 17.49 -3.25
CA LEU A 104 2.37 17.39 -2.62
C LEU A 104 2.17 15.93 -2.21
N PHE A 105 2.03 15.71 -0.91
CA PHE A 105 1.71 14.40 -0.37
C PHE A 105 0.39 14.46 0.37
N GLU A 106 -0.60 13.72 -0.15
CA GLU A 106 -1.86 13.51 0.52
C GLU A 106 -1.80 12.17 1.26
N LYS A 107 -2.18 12.21 2.54
CA LYS A 107 -2.16 11.07 3.44
C LYS A 107 -3.55 10.64 3.85
N ALA A 108 -3.73 9.34 4.07
CA ALA A 108 -4.90 8.87 4.79
C ALA A 108 -4.82 9.34 6.25
N ASP A 109 -5.93 9.86 6.76
CA ASP A 109 -6.04 10.31 8.14
C ASP A 109 -7.30 9.75 8.81
N SER A 110 -7.30 9.75 10.14
CA SER A 110 -8.42 9.24 10.94
C SER A 110 -9.67 10.11 10.88
N ILE A 111 -9.60 11.32 10.30
CA ILE A 111 -10.75 12.21 10.11
C ILE A 111 -11.56 11.70 8.91
N LYS A 112 -10.88 11.36 7.81
CA LYS A 112 -11.48 10.78 6.60
C LYS A 112 -11.84 9.31 6.77
N PHE A 113 -11.09 8.57 7.59
CA PHE A 113 -11.29 7.14 7.79
C PHE A 113 -11.51 6.81 9.27
N PRO A 114 -12.77 6.85 9.76
CA PRO A 114 -13.10 6.67 11.17
C PRO A 114 -12.64 5.32 11.74
N TYR A 115 -12.56 4.28 10.90
CA TYR A 115 -12.10 2.94 11.31
C TYR A 115 -10.59 2.87 11.60
N LEU A 116 -9.82 3.91 11.28
CA LEU A 116 -8.43 4.04 11.73
C LEU A 116 -8.34 4.53 13.18
N LYS A 117 -9.37 5.24 13.68
CA LYS A 117 -9.32 5.91 14.98
C LYS A 117 -9.22 4.90 16.12
N GLY A 118 -8.26 5.11 17.01
CA GLY A 118 -8.08 4.34 18.25
C GLY A 118 -7.23 3.09 18.10
N ASN A 119 -7.38 2.34 17.01
CA ASN A 119 -6.84 0.98 16.93
C ASN A 119 -5.84 0.79 15.79
N HIS A 120 -5.69 1.76 14.89
CA HIS A 120 -4.74 1.70 13.79
C HIS A 120 -3.85 2.95 13.75
N ILE A 121 -2.59 2.77 13.37
CA ILE A 121 -1.68 3.87 13.07
C ILE A 121 -1.11 3.68 11.67
N ILE A 122 -0.91 4.79 10.96
CA ILE A 122 -0.21 4.80 9.68
C ILE A 122 1.14 5.46 9.89
N GLU A 123 2.20 4.71 9.64
CA GLU A 123 3.57 5.21 9.64
C GLU A 123 4.05 5.40 8.21
N TYR A 124 4.89 6.41 8.00
CA TYR A 124 5.43 6.76 6.71
C TYR A 124 6.95 6.64 6.72
N LYS A 125 7.50 6.11 5.64
CA LYS A 125 8.94 6.01 5.41
C LYS A 125 9.25 6.45 4.00
N ILE A 126 10.34 7.18 3.82
CA ILE A 126 10.82 7.47 2.48
C ILE A 126 11.51 6.24 1.92
N LEU A 127 11.14 5.88 0.70
CA LEU A 127 11.84 4.88 -0.08
C LEU A 127 12.62 5.59 -1.18
N ARG A 128 13.88 5.19 -1.27
CA ARG A 128 14.77 5.59 -2.36
C ARG A 128 15.53 4.37 -2.82
N GLU A 129 14.77 3.39 -3.30
CA GLU A 129 15.28 2.14 -3.85
C GLU A 129 14.09 1.41 -4.49
N ASP A 130 13.66 1.89 -5.67
CA ASP A 130 12.97 1.03 -6.62
C ASP A 130 13.85 0.87 -7.86
N ARG A 131 13.62 -0.19 -8.64
CA ARG A 131 14.37 -0.49 -9.87
C ARG A 131 14.28 0.62 -10.93
N ASN A 132 13.48 1.66 -10.70
CA ASN A 132 13.19 2.75 -11.63
C ASN A 132 13.73 4.12 -11.16
N GLY A 133 14.38 4.18 -9.99
CA GLY A 133 14.95 5.39 -9.41
C GLY A 133 13.92 6.48 -9.11
N LYS A 134 12.66 6.10 -8.84
CA LYS A 134 11.60 7.07 -8.57
C LYS A 134 11.48 7.38 -7.09
N PRO A 135 11.37 8.67 -6.69
CA PRO A 135 11.00 9.04 -5.34
C PRO A 135 9.68 8.37 -4.92
N ALA A 136 9.66 7.78 -3.73
CA ALA A 136 8.47 7.13 -3.19
C ALA A 136 8.36 7.31 -1.68
N ILE A 137 7.13 7.25 -1.19
CA ILE A 137 6.81 7.23 0.23
C ILE A 137 6.06 5.93 0.50
N GLN A 138 6.61 5.08 1.34
CA GLN A 138 5.93 3.88 1.82
C GLN A 138 5.08 4.23 3.03
N TYR A 139 3.81 3.82 3.01
CA TYR A 139 3.01 3.80 4.21
C TYR A 139 2.93 2.37 4.76
N THR A 140 2.84 2.27 6.09
CA THR A 140 2.59 1.03 6.81
C THR A 140 1.40 1.21 7.72
N VAL A 141 0.39 0.36 7.57
CA VAL A 141 -0.77 0.33 8.45
C VAL A 141 -0.52 -0.71 9.54
N TRP A 142 -0.50 -0.26 10.79
CA TRP A 142 -0.33 -1.11 11.95
C TRP A 142 -1.63 -1.20 12.74
N CYS A 143 -1.98 -2.42 13.15
CA CYS A 143 -3.03 -2.65 14.14
C CYS A 143 -2.42 -2.62 15.55
N LEU A 144 -2.92 -1.75 16.41
CA LEU A 144 -2.46 -1.59 17.80
C LEU A 144 -2.97 -2.70 18.72
N ASP A 145 -4.13 -3.27 18.42
CA ASP A 145 -4.79 -4.27 19.27
C ASP A 145 -4.21 -5.68 19.10
N ARG A 146 -3.45 -5.93 18.04
CA ARG A 146 -2.89 -7.24 17.74
C ARG A 146 -1.38 -7.23 17.74
N ILE A 147 -0.82 -7.99 18.69
CA ILE A 147 0.62 -8.27 18.78
C ILE A 147 0.84 -9.71 18.30
N GLN A 148 1.68 -9.89 17.27
CA GLN A 148 2.17 -11.18 16.81
C GLN A 148 3.68 -11.24 17.01
N ASN A 149 4.16 -12.27 17.72
CA ASN A 149 5.58 -12.48 18.00
C ASN A 149 6.27 -11.24 18.63
N GLY A 150 5.58 -10.57 19.57
CA GLY A 150 6.08 -9.37 20.24
C GLY A 150 6.14 -8.11 19.37
N LYS A 151 5.60 -8.15 18.14
CA LYS A 151 5.51 -7.02 17.22
C LYS A 151 4.06 -6.68 16.91
N ARG A 152 3.77 -5.42 16.62
CA ARG A 152 2.45 -5.00 16.11
C ARG A 152 2.16 -5.71 14.80
N LEU A 153 0.91 -6.12 14.61
CA LEU A 153 0.46 -6.71 13.35
C LEU A 153 0.48 -5.64 12.26
N THR A 154 1.16 -5.94 11.16
CA THR A 154 1.10 -5.13 9.94
C THR A 154 -0.05 -5.60 9.07
N GLU A 155 -0.91 -4.67 8.64
CA GLU A 155 -2.06 -4.98 7.78
C GLU A 155 -1.83 -4.61 6.32
N ALA A 156 -1.03 -3.58 6.07
CA ALA A 156 -0.62 -3.19 4.72
C ALA A 156 0.75 -2.49 4.75
N ILE A 157 1.55 -2.73 3.71
CA ILE A 157 2.79 -2.02 3.40
C ILE A 157 2.79 -1.75 1.90
N GLU A 158 2.70 -0.49 1.50
CA GLU A 158 2.57 -0.14 0.08
C GLU A 158 3.39 1.12 -0.24
N PRO A 159 4.09 1.18 -1.38
CA PRO A 159 4.75 2.37 -1.86
C PRO A 159 3.76 3.31 -2.59
N VAL A 160 3.89 4.60 -2.36
CA VAL A 160 3.23 5.68 -3.09
C VAL A 160 4.29 6.40 -3.90
N PHE A 161 4.35 6.09 -5.20
CA PHE A 161 5.35 6.66 -6.10
C PHE A 161 5.00 8.09 -6.50
N LEU A 162 6.03 8.90 -6.71
CA LEU A 162 5.87 10.24 -7.26
C LEU A 162 5.31 10.16 -8.69
N ASP A 163 4.16 10.78 -8.89
CA ASP A 163 3.54 10.98 -10.19
C ASP A 163 4.36 12.01 -10.99
N LEU A 164 5.19 11.50 -11.90
CA LEU A 164 6.00 12.30 -12.82
C LEU A 164 5.28 12.33 -14.17
N PRO A 165 4.92 13.51 -14.72
CA PRO A 165 4.46 13.61 -16.10
C PRO A 165 5.61 13.22 -17.03
N TRP A 166 5.32 12.39 -18.02
CA TRP A 166 6.26 11.92 -19.04
C TRP A 166 6.04 12.68 -20.34
#